data_AF-A0A842KJY8-F1
#
_entry.id   AF-A0A842KJY8-F1
#
_cell.length_a   1.000
_cell.length_b   1.000
_cell.length_c   1.000
_cell.angle_alpha   90.00
_cell.angle_beta   90.00
_cell.angle_gamma   90.00
#
_symmetry.space_group_name_H-M   'P 1'
#
loop_
_entity.id
_entity.type
_entity.pdbx_description
1 polymer ?
#
loop_
_entity_poly.entity_id
_entity_poly.type
_entity_poly.pdbx_seq_one_letter_code
_entity_poly.pdbx_strand_id
1 'polypeptide(L)'
;MEPLEVFKVETKIPEEAEAYKSILSDIISELALANSIGRIYVIITPEESLFQMAMILRGSSQLIKTSDFADVDVGAVTRNEIQIVLRDEKYLPDLLEKLWVKYGRGKVIQQDRKTINVTVDHIDKDIEVIRDMVIFDPKRTLLSRLVEMAIRGTPEGFRVRYHSLNGNEFVFVASEDPMKDEWVQQGHQMLNQLKGEEALGSSA
;
A
#
# COMPACT_ATOMS: atom_id res chain seq x y z
N MET A 1 -9.26 16.02 -6.57
CA MET A 1 -9.32 14.59 -6.22
C MET A 1 -10.04 13.91 -7.35
N GLU A 2 -9.46 12.86 -7.94
CA GLU A 2 -10.28 11.99 -8.78
C GLU A 2 -11.26 11.24 -7.86
N PRO A 3 -12.58 11.31 -8.12
CA PRO A 3 -13.56 10.62 -7.30
C PRO A 3 -13.32 9.11 -7.38
N LEU A 4 -13.71 8.39 -6.32
CA LEU A 4 -13.80 6.93 -6.35
C LEU A 4 -14.73 6.53 -7.50
N GLU A 5 -14.34 5.52 -8.28
CA GLU A 5 -15.16 5.00 -9.39
C GLU A 5 -16.47 4.43 -8.85
N VAL A 6 -16.39 3.72 -7.72
CA VAL A 6 -17.55 3.18 -7.00
C VAL A 6 -17.33 3.39 -5.50
N PHE A 7 -18.32 3.99 -4.83
CA PHE A 7 -18.38 4.08 -3.38
C PHE A 7 -19.77 3.71 -2.89
N LYS A 8 -19.91 2.43 -2.53
CA LYS A 8 -21.15 1.83 -2.07
C LYS A 8 -21.08 1.51 -0.58
N VAL A 9 -22.09 1.91 0.17
CA VAL A 9 -22.27 1.54 1.59
C VAL A 9 -23.71 1.04 1.74
N GLU A 10 -23.87 -0.14 2.30
CA GLU A 10 -25.17 -0.75 2.59
C GLU A 10 -25.31 -1.06 4.08
N THR A 11 -26.49 -0.73 4.60
CA THR A 11 -27.00 -1.12 5.91
C THR A 11 -28.52 -1.23 5.77
N LYS A 12 -29.19 -1.88 6.74
CA LYS A 12 -30.65 -1.98 6.75
C LYS A 12 -31.34 -0.60 6.86
N ILE A 13 -30.66 0.40 7.42
CA ILE A 13 -31.19 1.75 7.62
C ILE A 13 -30.48 2.74 6.68
N PRO A 14 -31.15 3.27 5.63
CA PRO A 14 -30.49 4.12 4.63
C PRO A 14 -29.79 5.37 5.18
N GLU A 15 -30.35 6.00 6.22
CA GLU A 15 -29.74 7.18 6.87
C GLU A 15 -28.38 6.85 7.52
N GLU A 16 -28.24 5.64 8.08
CA GLU A 16 -26.96 5.17 8.62
C GLU A 16 -25.94 4.95 7.51
N ALA A 17 -26.37 4.50 6.32
CA ALA A 17 -25.47 4.27 5.19
C ALA A 17 -24.75 5.56 4.76
N GLU A 18 -25.49 6.67 4.68
CA GLU A 18 -24.92 7.98 4.34
C GLU A 18 -23.99 8.50 5.43
N ALA A 19 -24.32 8.29 6.71
CA ALA A 19 -23.43 8.63 7.82
C ALA A 19 -22.11 7.86 7.75
N TYR A 20 -22.16 6.53 7.57
CA TYR A 20 -20.96 5.70 7.40
C TYR A 20 -20.16 6.09 6.16
N LYS A 21 -20.83 6.42 5.06
CA LYS A 21 -20.18 6.89 3.83
C LYS A 21 -19.41 8.20 4.07
N SER A 22 -19.97 9.14 4.83
CA SER A 22 -19.29 10.38 5.21
C SER A 22 -18.05 10.09 6.08
N ILE A 23 -18.21 9.28 7.13
CA ILE A 23 -17.11 8.91 8.04
C ILE A 23 -15.97 8.24 7.26
N LEU A 24 -16.29 7.28 6.39
CA LEU A 24 -15.30 6.61 5.55
C LEU A 24 -14.64 7.57 4.56
N SER A 25 -15.37 8.54 4.00
CA SER A 25 -14.81 9.57 3.12
C SER A 25 -13.77 10.43 3.83
N ASP A 26 -14.04 10.82 5.07
CA ASP A 26 -13.13 11.60 5.90
C ASP A 26 -11.86 10.79 6.21
N ILE A 27 -12.01 9.54 6.65
CA ILE A 27 -10.88 8.64 6.93
C ILE A 27 -10.02 8.40 5.68
N ILE A 28 -10.63 8.16 4.52
CA ILE A 28 -9.93 7.98 3.24
C ILE A 28 -9.10 9.22 2.89
N SER A 29 -9.65 10.41 3.15
CA SER A 29 -8.98 11.69 2.89
C SER A 29 -7.82 11.92 3.85
N GLU A 30 -8.02 11.68 5.15
CA GLU A 30 -6.97 11.77 6.18
C GLU A 30 -5.78 10.86 5.90
N LEU A 31 -6.03 9.62 5.45
CA LEU A 31 -4.98 8.63 5.17
C LEU A 31 -4.38 8.75 3.77
N ALA A 32 -4.78 9.78 3.01
CA ALA A 32 -4.37 10.02 1.63
C ALA A 32 -4.58 8.78 0.71
N LEU A 33 -5.69 8.08 0.89
CA LEU A 33 -6.03 6.85 0.15
C LEU A 33 -6.90 7.10 -1.08
N ALA A 34 -7.44 8.31 -1.25
CA ALA A 34 -8.38 8.65 -2.33
C ALA A 34 -7.86 8.30 -3.74
N ASN A 35 -6.56 8.45 -3.99
CA ASN A 35 -5.95 8.11 -5.29
C ASN A 35 -5.58 6.62 -5.40
N SER A 36 -5.48 5.91 -4.28
CA SER A 36 -5.08 4.50 -4.23
C SER A 36 -6.26 3.53 -4.32
N ILE A 37 -7.45 3.96 -3.88
CA ILE A 37 -8.67 3.16 -3.94
C ILE A 37 -9.39 3.51 -5.25
N GLY A 38 -9.74 2.51 -6.05
CA GLY A 38 -10.59 2.67 -7.23
C GLY A 38 -12.05 2.51 -6.87
N ARG A 39 -12.37 1.37 -6.24
CA ARG A 39 -13.74 0.99 -5.85
C ARG A 39 -13.78 0.52 -4.40
N ILE A 40 -14.84 0.86 -3.70
CA ILE A 40 -15.11 0.42 -2.34
C ILE A 40 -16.59 0.02 -2.20
N TYR A 41 -16.80 -1.10 -1.52
CA TYR A 41 -18.10 -1.57 -1.10
C TYR A 41 -18.06 -2.00 0.36
N VAL A 42 -18.95 -1.44 1.17
CA VAL A 42 -19.09 -1.73 2.59
C VAL A 42 -20.50 -2.21 2.89
N ILE A 43 -20.62 -3.26 3.70
CA ILE A 43 -21.88 -3.74 4.26
C ILE A 43 -21.74 -3.73 5.79
N ILE A 44 -22.69 -3.10 6.47
CA ILE A 44 -22.81 -3.14 7.93
C ILE A 44 -24.14 -3.81 8.28
N THR A 45 -24.06 -4.90 9.06
CA THR A 45 -25.24 -5.63 9.57
C THR A 45 -25.15 -5.70 11.10
N PRO A 46 -25.69 -4.70 11.82
CA PRO A 46 -25.59 -4.62 13.28
C PRO A 46 -26.21 -5.82 14.00
N GLU A 47 -27.26 -6.43 13.45
CA GLU A 47 -27.99 -7.54 14.08
C GLU A 47 -27.21 -8.86 14.03
N GLU A 48 -26.28 -8.97 13.08
CA GLU A 48 -25.34 -10.08 12.99
C GLU A 48 -23.97 -9.72 13.58
N SER A 49 -23.86 -8.54 14.19
CA SER A 49 -22.59 -7.97 14.63
C SER A 49 -21.50 -8.11 13.56
N LEU A 50 -21.83 -7.78 12.31
CA LEU A 50 -20.99 -8.01 11.14
C LEU A 50 -20.70 -6.72 10.36
N PHE A 51 -19.42 -6.51 10.08
CA PHE A 51 -18.91 -5.45 9.23
C PHE A 51 -18.05 -6.06 8.11
N GLN A 52 -18.34 -5.73 6.87
CA GLN A 52 -17.61 -6.23 5.70
C GLN A 52 -17.24 -5.09 4.77
N MET A 53 -16.02 -5.14 4.25
CA MET A 53 -15.48 -4.16 3.34
C MET A 53 -14.68 -4.87 2.25
N ALA A 54 -15.00 -4.55 1.00
CA ALA A 54 -14.28 -4.99 -0.18
C ALA A 54 -13.80 -3.76 -0.96
N MET A 55 -12.56 -3.80 -1.44
CA MET A 55 -11.96 -2.71 -2.21
C MET A 55 -11.17 -3.25 -3.40
N ILE A 56 -11.26 -2.51 -4.51
CA ILE A 56 -10.36 -2.65 -5.66
C ILE A 56 -9.46 -1.42 -5.68
N LEU A 57 -8.16 -1.64 -5.52
CA LEU A 57 -7.15 -0.60 -5.54
C LEU A 57 -6.80 -0.23 -6.98
N ARG A 58 -6.54 1.06 -7.21
CA ARG A 58 -5.87 1.51 -8.43
C ARG A 58 -4.46 0.90 -8.41
N GLY A 59 -4.01 0.41 -9.56
CA GLY A 59 -2.83 -0.46 -9.70
C GLY A 59 -1.66 -0.10 -8.78
N SER A 60 -1.08 -1.11 -8.12
CA SER A 60 0.01 -0.90 -7.17
C SER A 60 1.23 -0.25 -7.83
N SER A 61 1.74 0.84 -7.25
CA SER A 61 3.09 1.32 -7.55
C SER A 61 4.08 0.16 -7.37
N GLN A 62 4.94 -0.05 -8.38
CA GLN A 62 5.92 -1.12 -8.39
C GLN A 62 6.91 -0.94 -7.22
N LEU A 63 7.53 -2.04 -6.77
CA LEU A 63 8.63 -1.95 -5.81
C LEU A 63 9.67 -0.99 -6.35
N ILE A 64 10.07 0.01 -5.56
CA ILE A 64 11.05 0.99 -6.00
C ILE A 64 12.42 0.46 -5.60
N LYS A 65 13.23 0.10 -6.59
CA LYS A 65 14.64 -0.27 -6.44
C LYS A 65 15.53 0.97 -6.57
N THR A 66 16.77 0.88 -6.10
CA THR A 66 17.79 1.93 -6.33
C THR A 66 17.90 2.28 -7.81
N SER A 67 17.91 1.27 -8.68
CA SER A 67 18.02 1.43 -10.14
C SER A 67 16.93 2.31 -10.75
N ASP A 68 15.77 2.43 -10.11
CA ASP A 68 14.63 3.16 -10.66
C ASP A 68 14.85 4.67 -10.57
N PHE A 69 15.57 5.13 -9.54
CA PHE A 69 15.78 6.57 -9.28
C PHE A 69 17.25 6.99 -9.21
N ALA A 70 18.20 6.07 -9.35
CA ALA A 70 19.63 6.35 -9.35
C ALA A 70 20.40 5.49 -10.36
N ASP A 71 21.50 6.03 -10.86
CA ASP A 71 22.52 5.30 -11.63
C ASP A 71 23.53 4.70 -10.66
N VAL A 72 23.93 3.44 -10.87
CA VAL A 72 24.82 2.68 -9.99
C VAL A 72 25.95 2.09 -10.82
N ASP A 73 27.13 2.65 -10.64
CA ASP A 73 28.33 2.38 -11.44
C ASP A 73 29.56 2.16 -10.56
N VAL A 74 30.60 1.57 -11.15
CA VAL A 74 31.90 1.45 -10.48
C VAL A 74 32.56 2.83 -10.41
N GLY A 75 33.01 3.23 -9.21
CA GLY A 75 33.65 4.51 -8.97
C GLY A 75 34.93 4.67 -9.79
N ALA A 76 35.13 5.85 -10.37
CA ALA A 76 36.24 6.13 -11.26
C ALA A 76 37.62 6.13 -10.58
N VAL A 77 37.66 6.29 -9.25
CA VAL A 77 38.90 6.60 -8.51
C VAL A 77 39.49 5.38 -7.81
N THR A 78 38.67 4.42 -7.36
CA THR A 78 39.16 3.23 -6.64
C THR A 78 38.43 1.96 -7.08
N ARG A 79 39.17 0.85 -7.21
CA ARG A 79 38.63 -0.47 -7.59
C ARG A 79 37.70 -1.11 -6.55
N ASN A 80 37.41 -0.41 -5.45
CA ASN A 80 36.58 -0.90 -4.34
C ASN A 80 35.47 0.10 -3.96
N GLU A 81 35.09 0.99 -4.89
CA GLU A 81 34.06 1.99 -4.68
C GLU A 81 32.95 1.86 -5.71
N ILE A 82 31.71 1.94 -5.25
CA ILE A 82 30.52 2.04 -6.08
C ILE A 82 29.98 3.45 -5.95
N GLN A 83 29.75 4.10 -7.08
CA GLN A 83 29.17 5.43 -7.15
C GLN A 83 27.67 5.30 -7.48
N ILE A 84 26.86 6.00 -6.69
CA ILE A 84 25.42 6.11 -6.88
C ILE A 84 25.10 7.57 -7.20
N VAL A 85 24.54 7.82 -8.38
CA VAL A 85 24.15 9.16 -8.83
C VAL A 85 22.63 9.25 -8.90
N LEU A 86 22.03 10.10 -8.07
CA LEU A 86 20.58 10.24 -7.97
C LEU A 86 20.02 11.04 -9.14
N ARG A 87 19.02 10.46 -9.82
CA ARG A 87 18.15 11.18 -10.77
C ARG A 87 17.00 11.87 -10.04
N ASP A 88 16.43 11.20 -9.03
CA ASP A 88 15.40 11.73 -8.12
C ASP A 88 15.84 11.54 -6.66
N GLU A 89 15.72 12.60 -5.85
CA GLU A 89 16.15 12.63 -4.45
C GLU A 89 15.04 12.20 -3.47
N LYS A 90 13.82 11.94 -3.96
CA LYS A 90 12.65 11.59 -3.14
C LYS A 90 12.92 10.45 -2.14
N TYR A 91 13.71 9.45 -2.54
CA TYR A 91 14.00 8.25 -1.74
C TYR A 91 15.42 8.25 -1.14
N LEU A 92 16.11 9.38 -1.18
CA LEU A 92 17.48 9.51 -0.65
C LEU A 92 17.57 9.13 0.84
N PRO A 93 16.69 9.59 1.74
CA PRO A 93 16.78 9.22 3.15
C PRO A 93 16.69 7.71 3.38
N ASP A 94 15.71 7.05 2.75
CA ASP A 94 15.52 5.59 2.84
C ASP A 94 16.71 4.80 2.24
N LEU A 95 17.27 5.30 1.13
CA LEU A 95 18.47 4.71 0.51
C LEU A 95 19.67 4.79 1.47
N LEU A 96 19.94 5.96 2.06
CA LEU A 96 21.04 6.15 3.00
C LEU A 96 20.89 5.25 4.22
N GLU A 97 19.70 5.15 4.80
CA GLU A 97 19.44 4.27 5.93
C GLU A 97 19.79 2.82 5.60
N LYS A 98 19.34 2.31 4.45
CA LYS A 98 19.61 0.94 4.00
C LYS A 98 21.08 0.70 3.70
N LEU A 99 21.75 1.66 3.05
CA LEU A 99 23.19 1.59 2.80
C LEU A 99 23.98 1.58 4.11
N TRP A 100 23.61 2.40 5.10
CA TRP A 100 24.27 2.42 6.41
C TRP A 100 24.06 1.14 7.20
N VAL A 101 22.85 0.57 7.17
CA VAL A 101 22.58 -0.72 7.82
C VAL A 101 23.42 -1.82 7.19
N LYS A 102 23.61 -1.79 5.87
CA LYS A 102 24.31 -2.86 5.14
C LYS A 102 25.84 -2.73 5.14
N TYR A 103 26.36 -1.54 4.87
CA TYR A 103 27.80 -1.29 4.65
C TYR A 103 28.45 -0.52 5.81
N GLY A 104 27.66 0.08 6.69
CA GLY A 104 28.13 0.91 7.79
C GLY A 104 28.33 2.37 7.40
N ARG A 105 28.10 3.28 8.36
CA ARG A 105 28.21 4.74 8.15
C ARG A 105 29.59 5.19 7.66
N GLY A 106 30.66 4.52 8.09
CA GLY A 106 32.03 4.88 7.71
C GLY A 106 32.38 4.55 6.25
N LYS A 107 31.62 3.67 5.59
CA LYS A 107 31.86 3.25 4.19
C LYS A 107 30.92 3.97 3.20
N VAL A 108 29.97 4.78 3.67
CA VAL A 108 28.97 5.47 2.84
C VAL A 108 29.21 6.97 2.95
N ILE A 109 29.75 7.57 1.91
CA ILE A 109 30.12 8.99 1.88
C ILE A 109 29.27 9.69 0.83
N GLN A 110 28.46 10.64 1.26
CA GLN A 110 27.76 11.55 0.35
C GLN A 110 28.73 12.65 -0.08
N GLN A 111 29.17 12.60 -1.35
CA GLN A 111 30.12 13.57 -1.92
C GLN A 111 29.45 14.93 -2.17
N ASP A 112 28.22 14.88 -2.66
CA ASP A 112 27.38 16.04 -2.89
C ASP A 112 25.89 15.66 -2.74
N ARG A 113 24.99 16.60 -3.03
CA ARG A 113 23.55 16.41 -2.90
C ARG A 113 23.01 15.16 -3.64
N LYS A 114 23.59 14.81 -4.78
CA LYS A 114 23.14 13.72 -5.67
C LYS A 114 24.11 12.55 -5.77
N THR A 115 25.33 12.68 -5.27
CA THR A 115 26.36 11.66 -5.42
C THR A 115 26.69 10.99 -4.11
N ILE A 116 26.56 9.67 -4.05
CA ILE A 116 26.93 8.82 -2.91
C ILE A 116 27.98 7.83 -3.36
N ASN A 117 29.07 7.75 -2.60
CA ASN A 117 30.09 6.73 -2.79
C ASN A 117 29.99 5.69 -1.67
N VAL A 118 30.02 4.42 -2.06
CA VAL A 118 29.99 3.29 -1.14
C VAL A 118 31.26 2.48 -1.33
N THR A 119 32.10 2.43 -0.30
CA THR A 119 33.26 1.53 -0.27
C THR A 119 32.78 0.10 -0.01
N VAL A 120 33.16 -0.84 -0.87
CA VAL A 120 32.73 -2.24 -0.81
C VAL A 120 33.91 -3.19 -0.90
N ASP A 121 33.71 -4.41 -0.41
CA ASP A 121 34.75 -5.43 -0.38
C ASP A 121 34.73 -6.29 -1.67
N HIS A 122 33.58 -6.41 -2.34
CA HIS A 122 33.40 -7.18 -3.57
C HIS A 122 32.54 -6.45 -4.61
N ILE A 123 33.18 -5.65 -5.50
CA ILE A 123 32.47 -4.82 -6.50
C ILE A 123 31.43 -5.61 -7.32
N ASP A 124 31.83 -6.72 -7.93
CA ASP A 124 30.97 -7.44 -8.89
C ASP A 124 29.65 -7.91 -8.24
N LYS A 125 29.70 -8.23 -6.94
CA LYS A 125 28.52 -8.66 -6.18
C LYS A 125 27.74 -7.48 -5.61
N ASP A 126 28.44 -6.53 -5.00
CA ASP A 126 27.79 -5.44 -4.29
C ASP A 126 27.13 -4.44 -5.24
N ILE A 127 27.60 -4.30 -6.48
CA ILE A 127 26.98 -3.43 -7.48
C ILE A 127 25.58 -3.90 -7.87
N GLU A 128 25.38 -5.19 -8.13
CA GLU A 128 24.06 -5.77 -8.42
C GLU A 128 23.16 -5.64 -7.20
N VAL A 129 23.71 -5.94 -6.03
CA VAL A 129 22.99 -5.83 -4.75
C VAL A 129 22.50 -4.41 -4.46
N ILE A 130 23.31 -3.39 -4.72
CA ILE A 130 22.92 -1.99 -4.54
C ILE A 130 21.87 -1.61 -5.59
N ARG A 131 22.08 -2.01 -6.85
CA ARG A 131 21.16 -1.73 -7.96
C ARG A 131 19.76 -2.30 -7.70
N ASP A 132 19.69 -3.56 -7.26
CA ASP A 132 18.44 -4.27 -6.96
C ASP A 132 17.89 -4.05 -5.55
N MET A 133 18.56 -3.23 -4.74
CA MET A 133 18.11 -2.94 -3.38
C MET A 133 16.72 -2.29 -3.43
N VAL A 134 15.72 -2.97 -2.87
CA VAL A 134 14.37 -2.42 -2.72
C VAL A 134 14.43 -1.30 -1.69
N ILE A 135 14.13 -0.07 -2.09
CA ILE A 135 14.20 1.14 -1.26
C ILE A 135 12.84 1.45 -0.66
N PHE A 136 11.78 1.37 -1.45
CA PHE A 136 10.43 1.58 -0.96
C PHE A 136 9.52 0.44 -1.43
N ASP A 137 8.72 -0.07 -0.51
CA ASP A 137 7.62 -0.98 -0.81
C ASP A 137 6.30 -0.23 -0.62
N PRO A 138 5.77 0.39 -1.69
CA PRO A 138 4.47 1.07 -1.65
C PRO A 138 3.34 0.17 -1.15
N LYS A 139 3.42 -1.15 -1.39
CA LYS A 139 2.35 -2.09 -1.04
C LYS A 139 2.26 -2.28 0.46
N ARG A 140 3.39 -2.36 1.16
CA ARG A 140 3.39 -2.51 2.63
C ARG A 140 2.80 -1.28 3.32
N THR A 141 3.20 -0.09 2.87
CA THR A 141 2.69 1.19 3.39
C THR A 141 1.23 1.44 2.99
N LEU A 142 0.80 0.94 1.83
CA LEU A 142 -0.60 0.99 1.42
C LEU A 142 -1.43 0.02 2.26
N LEU A 143 -0.99 -1.23 2.43
CA LEU A 143 -1.68 -2.23 3.24
C LEU A 143 -1.89 -1.76 4.69
N SER A 144 -0.86 -1.19 5.32
CA SER A 144 -1.00 -0.69 6.70
C SER A 144 -2.07 0.40 6.79
N ARG A 145 -2.11 1.32 5.83
CA ARG A 145 -3.12 2.39 5.76
C ARG A 145 -4.52 1.86 5.43
N LEU A 146 -4.65 0.85 4.58
CA LEU A 146 -5.94 0.20 4.29
C LEU A 146 -6.50 -0.53 5.51
N VAL A 147 -5.65 -1.26 6.24
CA VAL A 147 -6.03 -1.92 7.49
C VAL A 147 -6.42 -0.88 8.54
N GLU A 148 -5.65 0.20 8.67
CA GLU A 148 -5.97 1.30 9.57
C GLU A 148 -7.30 1.97 9.22
N MET A 149 -7.54 2.26 7.93
CA MET A 149 -8.79 2.80 7.42
C MET A 149 -9.98 1.89 7.78
N ALA A 150 -9.85 0.58 7.50
CA ALA A 150 -10.90 -0.39 7.78
C ALA A 150 -11.20 -0.48 9.28
N ILE A 151 -10.18 -0.48 10.13
CA ILE A 151 -10.34 -0.49 11.60
C ILE A 151 -11.05 0.77 12.09
N ARG A 152 -10.68 1.96 11.60
CA ARG A 152 -11.33 3.23 11.99
C ARG A 152 -12.78 3.31 11.50
N GLY A 153 -13.10 2.70 10.37
CA GLY A 153 -14.46 2.62 9.84
C GLY A 153 -15.32 1.51 10.46
N THR A 154 -14.71 0.61 11.25
CA THR A 154 -15.42 -0.48 11.90
C THR A 154 -16.14 0.04 13.16
N PRO A 155 -17.38 -0.39 13.44
CA PRO A 155 -18.07 -0.07 14.69
C PRO A 155 -17.28 -0.50 15.93
N GLU A 156 -17.48 0.22 17.03
CA GLU A 156 -16.84 -0.12 18.30
C GLU A 156 -17.34 -1.49 18.80
N GLY A 157 -16.43 -2.30 19.36
CA GLY A 157 -16.74 -3.67 19.83
C GLY A 157 -16.34 -4.79 18.86
N PHE A 158 -16.22 -4.50 17.56
CA PHE A 158 -15.93 -5.48 16.52
C PHE A 158 -14.42 -5.76 16.44
N ARG A 159 -13.97 -6.68 17.31
CA ARG A 159 -12.55 -6.96 17.57
C ARG A 159 -12.03 -8.19 16.84
N VAL A 160 -12.89 -9.11 16.43
CA VAL A 160 -12.50 -10.29 15.66
C VAL A 160 -12.41 -9.90 14.20
N ARG A 161 -11.21 -9.96 13.61
CA ARG A 161 -10.93 -9.36 12.30
C ARG A 161 -10.24 -10.34 11.36
N TYR A 162 -10.69 -10.35 10.12
CA TYR A 162 -10.05 -10.97 8.98
C TYR A 162 -9.69 -9.88 7.97
N HIS A 163 -8.52 -9.97 7.34
CA HIS A 163 -8.22 -9.17 6.18
C HIS A 163 -7.33 -9.93 5.21
N SER A 164 -7.43 -9.59 3.94
CA SER A 164 -6.57 -10.13 2.89
C SER A 164 -6.31 -9.07 1.82
N LEU A 165 -5.08 -9.03 1.31
CA LEU A 165 -4.71 -8.27 0.13
C LEU A 165 -4.14 -9.24 -0.91
N ASN A 166 -4.83 -9.41 -2.03
CA ASN A 166 -4.36 -10.23 -3.15
C ASN A 166 -4.28 -9.37 -4.42
N GLY A 167 -3.07 -9.09 -4.88
CA GLY A 167 -2.86 -8.12 -5.96
C GLY A 167 -3.37 -6.74 -5.58
N ASN A 168 -4.46 -6.30 -6.23
CA ASN A 168 -5.13 -5.03 -5.98
C ASN A 168 -6.46 -5.20 -5.23
N GLU A 169 -6.76 -6.40 -4.75
CA GLU A 169 -8.04 -6.73 -4.14
C GLU A 169 -7.87 -6.83 -2.62
N PHE A 170 -8.61 -6.00 -1.89
CA PHE A 170 -8.58 -5.98 -0.44
C PHE A 170 -9.95 -6.36 0.12
N VAL A 171 -9.94 -7.29 1.08
CA VAL A 171 -11.12 -7.67 1.87
C VAL A 171 -10.81 -7.46 3.33
N PHE A 172 -11.77 -6.92 4.05
CA PHE A 172 -11.75 -6.80 5.50
C PHE A 172 -13.11 -7.21 6.06
N VAL A 173 -13.10 -8.05 7.08
CA VAL A 173 -14.31 -8.49 7.78
C VAL A 173 -14.05 -8.35 9.27
N ALA A 174 -14.99 -7.76 9.99
CA ALA A 174 -14.94 -7.63 11.43
C ALA A 174 -16.26 -8.06 12.07
N SER A 175 -16.16 -8.65 13.25
CA SER A 175 -17.31 -9.04 14.06
C SER A 175 -17.01 -8.92 15.56
N GLU A 176 -18.07 -8.81 16.36
CA GLU A 176 -18.00 -9.02 17.81
C GLU A 176 -17.86 -10.51 18.17
N ASP A 177 -18.46 -11.37 17.36
CA ASP A 177 -18.50 -12.82 17.55
C ASP A 177 -17.29 -13.52 16.87
N PRO A 178 -17.01 -14.78 17.23
CA PRO A 178 -16.03 -15.59 16.52
C PRO A 178 -16.29 -15.62 15.01
N MET A 179 -15.24 -15.39 14.23
CA MET A 179 -15.32 -15.28 12.77
C MET A 179 -15.83 -16.59 12.16
N LYS A 180 -16.86 -16.49 11.32
CA LYS A 180 -17.38 -17.60 10.52
C LYS A 180 -16.82 -17.57 9.10
N ASP A 181 -16.58 -18.74 8.54
CA ASP A 181 -16.06 -18.87 7.17
C ASP A 181 -17.02 -18.26 6.13
N GLU A 182 -18.33 -18.36 6.35
CA GLU A 182 -19.36 -17.79 5.47
C GLU A 182 -19.24 -16.27 5.34
N TRP A 183 -18.91 -15.56 6.43
CA TRP A 183 -18.73 -14.11 6.42
C TRP A 183 -17.50 -13.69 5.65
N VAL A 184 -16.42 -14.49 5.73
CA VAL A 184 -15.21 -14.27 4.93
C VAL A 184 -15.52 -14.50 3.45
N GLN A 185 -16.24 -15.57 3.12
CA GLN A 185 -16.66 -15.88 1.74
C GLN A 185 -17.55 -14.78 1.15
N GLN A 186 -18.51 -14.27 1.92
CA GLN A 186 -19.34 -13.13 1.53
C GLN A 186 -18.49 -11.88 1.23
N GLY A 187 -17.49 -11.58 2.06
CA GLY A 187 -16.54 -10.48 1.80
C GLY A 187 -15.80 -10.65 0.47
N HIS A 188 -15.40 -11.87 0.10
CA HIS A 188 -14.82 -12.15 -1.21
C HIS A 188 -15.86 -12.10 -2.35
N GLN A 189 -17.12 -12.46 -2.11
CA GLN A 189 -18.18 -12.31 -3.09
C GLN A 189 -18.47 -10.83 -3.40
N MET A 190 -18.33 -9.93 -2.43
CA MET A 190 -18.43 -8.48 -2.64
C MET A 190 -17.41 -7.98 -3.67
N LEU A 191 -16.19 -8.56 -3.72
CA LEU A 191 -15.20 -8.22 -4.76
C LEU A 191 -15.71 -8.60 -6.15
N ASN A 192 -16.35 -9.76 -6.29
CA ASN A 192 -16.90 -10.18 -7.58
C ASN A 192 -18.02 -9.24 -8.05
N GLN A 193 -18.81 -8.70 -7.13
CA GLN A 193 -19.81 -7.67 -7.46
C GLN A 193 -19.15 -6.38 -7.95
N LEU A 194 -18.12 -5.90 -7.24
CA LEU A 194 -17.35 -4.72 -7.64
C LEU A 194 -16.66 -4.87 -9.01
N LYS A 195 -16.24 -6.09 -9.36
CA LYS A 195 -15.69 -6.44 -10.69
C LYS A 195 -16.78 -6.57 -11.75
N GLY A 196 -17.93 -7.14 -11.40
CA GLY A 196 -19.05 -7.38 -12.31
C GLY A 196 -19.72 -6.12 -12.85
N GLU A 197 -19.71 -5.03 -12.08
CA GLU A 197 -20.17 -3.70 -12.53
C GLU A 197 -19.33 -3.12 -13.68
N GLU A 198 -18.12 -3.63 -13.91
CA GLU A 198 -17.25 -3.26 -15.02
C GLU A 198 -17.81 -3.70 -16.39
N ALA A 199 -18.59 -4.79 -16.43
CA ALA A 199 -19.15 -5.35 -17.67
C ALA A 199 -20.39 -4.59 -18.19
N LEU A 200 -21.06 -3.80 -17.34
CA LEU A 200 -22.27 -3.04 -17.68
C LEU A 200 -21.97 -1.59 -18.08
N GLY A 201 -20.80 -1.06 -17.70
CA GLY A 201 -20.40 0.32 -17.99
C GLY A 201 -19.68 0.53 -19.34
N SER A 202 -19.30 -0.53 -20.04
CA SER A 202 -18.59 -0.47 -21.33
C SER A 202 -19.53 -0.69 -22.54
N SER A 203 -20.83 -0.49 -22.38
CA SER A 203 -21.84 -0.70 -23.43
C SER A 203 -22.83 0.47 -23.54
N ALA A 204 -22.31 1.69 -23.56
CA ALA A 204 -23.07 2.90 -23.92
C ALA A 204 -22.24 3.81 -24.83
#